data_AF-A0A2D6X4U3-F1
#
_entry.id   AF-A0A2D6X4U3-F1
#
_cell.length_a   1.000
_cell.length_b   1.000
_cell.length_c   1.000
_cell.angle_alpha   90.00
_cell.angle_beta   90.00
_cell.angle_gamma   90.00
#
_symmetry.space_group_name_H-M   'P 1'
#
loop_
_entity.id
_entity.type
_entity.pdbx_description
1 polymer ?
#
loop_
_entity_poly.entity_id
_entity_poly.type
_entity_poly.pdbx_seq_one_letter_code
_entity_poly.pdbx_strand_id
1 'polypeptide(L)'
;MTLTAENKAHLRQSVISDKPEKDVDHRFGGRATAASRKHQVSANVRHALRGWAGSQGLRWEEMGLWSPQEVESVKAHEAELRAELVVIEGEIDVVQAEVDALPEPKD
;
A
#
# COMPACT_ATOMS: atom_id res chain seq x y z
N MET A 1 -13.26 11.26 -3.91
CA MET A 1 -12.00 12.00 -4.16
C MET A 1 -10.89 10.98 -4.05
N THR A 2 -10.17 10.73 -5.14
CA THR A 2 -9.11 9.73 -5.26
C THR A 2 -7.90 10.04 -4.38
N LEU A 3 -7.05 9.05 -4.08
CA LEU A 3 -5.79 9.25 -3.36
C LEU A 3 -5.04 10.45 -3.95
N THR A 4 -4.52 11.31 -3.07
CA THR A 4 -3.72 12.46 -3.49
C THR A 4 -2.56 11.98 -4.35
N ALA A 5 -2.15 12.80 -5.33
CA ALA A 5 -1.00 12.47 -6.18
C ALA A 5 0.26 12.15 -5.36
N GLU A 6 0.39 12.77 -4.18
CA GLU A 6 1.44 12.55 -3.21
C GLU A 6 1.39 11.16 -2.57
N ASN A 7 0.20 10.69 -2.15
CA ASN A 7 0.04 9.33 -1.64
C ASN A 7 0.26 8.28 -2.75
N LYS A 8 -0.18 8.57 -3.98
CA LYS A 8 0.10 7.72 -5.15
C LYS A 8 1.60 7.67 -5.46
N ALA A 9 2.30 8.79 -5.36
CA ALA A 9 3.75 8.88 -5.54
C ALA A 9 4.51 8.13 -4.45
N HIS A 10 4.09 8.22 -3.19
CA HIS A 10 4.69 7.46 -2.09
C HIS A 10 4.49 5.95 -2.23
N LEU A 11 3.27 5.50 -2.58
CA LEU A 11 3.01 4.09 -2.87
C LEU A 11 3.86 3.60 -4.03
N ARG A 12 3.90 4.34 -5.14
CA ARG A 12 4.77 4.03 -6.29
C ARG A 12 6.25 4.03 -5.92
N GLN A 13 6.75 5.00 -5.15
CA GLN A 13 8.15 5.02 -4.69
C GLN A 13 8.50 3.84 -3.78
N SER A 14 7.57 3.41 -2.92
CA SER A 14 7.78 2.19 -2.10
C SER A 14 7.82 0.91 -2.94
N VAL A 15 7.20 0.91 -4.13
CA VAL A 15 7.21 -0.22 -5.08
C VAL A 15 8.41 -0.17 -6.02
N ILE A 16 8.90 1.03 -6.38
CA ILE A 16 9.93 1.27 -7.41
C ILE A 16 11.35 1.44 -6.82
N SER A 17 11.51 1.61 -5.50
CA SER A 17 12.85 1.81 -4.91
C SER A 17 13.71 0.54 -5.01
N ASP A 18 14.62 0.55 -5.99
CA ASP A 18 15.74 -0.40 -6.16
C ASP A 18 16.81 -0.31 -5.05
N LYS A 19 16.64 0.61 -4.08
CA LYS A 19 17.49 0.69 -2.89
C LYS A 19 16.74 0.14 -1.67
N PRO A 20 17.11 -1.05 -1.19
CA PRO A 20 16.50 -1.72 -0.06
C PRO A 20 17.12 -1.21 1.25
N GLU A 21 17.28 0.10 1.45
CA GLU A 21 17.96 0.55 2.68
C GLU A 21 17.04 0.48 3.91
N LYS A 22 15.71 0.40 3.71
CA LYS A 22 14.74 0.31 4.81
C LYS A 22 13.62 -0.73 4.64
N ASP A 23 13.52 -1.38 3.48
CA ASP A 23 12.53 -2.43 3.19
C ASP A 23 13.17 -3.84 3.17
N VAL A 24 14.25 -4.02 3.92
CA VAL A 24 14.83 -5.35 4.18
C VAL A 24 13.92 -6.07 5.15
N ASP A 25 13.54 -7.31 4.84
CA ASP A 25 13.13 -8.22 5.90
C ASP A 25 14.34 -8.42 6.83
N HIS A 26 14.39 -7.64 7.90
CA HIS A 26 15.51 -7.59 8.84
C HIS A 26 15.77 -8.94 9.53
N ARG A 27 14.92 -9.96 9.31
CA ARG A 27 15.18 -11.32 9.79
C ARG A 27 16.15 -12.11 8.90
N PHE A 28 16.29 -11.77 7.61
CA PHE A 28 17.07 -12.59 6.66
C PHE A 28 17.99 -11.83 5.71
N GLY A 29 17.99 -10.49 5.69
CA GLY A 29 19.00 -9.71 4.94
C GLY A 29 18.94 -9.84 3.41
N GLY A 30 17.83 -10.35 2.85
CA GLY A 30 17.60 -10.52 1.42
C GLY A 30 16.71 -9.43 0.80
N ARG A 31 16.56 -9.48 -0.53
CA ARG A 31 15.62 -8.61 -1.28
C ARG A 31 14.19 -8.80 -0.74
N ALA A 32 13.41 -7.73 -0.68
CA ALA A 32 11.99 -7.81 -0.34
C ALA A 32 11.27 -8.77 -1.30
N THR A 33 10.44 -9.67 -0.76
CA THR A 33 9.59 -10.55 -1.58
C THR A 33 8.35 -9.82 -2.07
N ALA A 34 7.73 -10.30 -3.15
CA ALA A 34 6.42 -9.79 -3.60
C ALA A 34 5.37 -9.80 -2.46
N ALA A 35 5.37 -10.85 -1.63
CA ALA A 35 4.48 -10.95 -0.47
C ALA A 35 4.73 -9.84 0.56
N SER A 36 6.00 -9.51 0.84
CA SER A 36 6.36 -8.41 1.73
C SER A 36 5.91 -7.05 1.16
N ARG A 37 6.12 -6.82 -0.15
CA ARG A 37 5.67 -5.58 -0.81
C ARG A 37 4.15 -5.43 -0.78
N LYS A 38 3.39 -6.49 -1.08
CA LYS A 38 1.92 -6.49 -1.00
C LYS A 38 1.42 -6.21 0.43
N HIS A 39 2.09 -6.78 1.44
CA HIS A 39 1.77 -6.50 2.84
C HIS A 39 1.97 -5.02 3.19
N GLN A 40 3.07 -4.42 2.76
CA GLN A 40 3.36 -3.00 3.00
C GLN A 40 2.34 -2.08 2.31
N VAL A 41 1.97 -2.37 1.06
CA VAL A 41 0.93 -1.61 0.34
C VAL A 41 -0.41 -1.68 1.08
N SER A 42 -0.81 -2.86 1.55
CA SER A 42 -2.01 -3.03 2.37
C SER A 42 -1.96 -2.25 3.69
N ALA A 43 -0.80 -2.16 4.34
CA ALA A 43 -0.62 -1.35 5.55
C ALA A 43 -0.75 0.15 5.26
N ASN A 44 -0.17 0.62 4.15
CA ASN A 44 -0.25 2.01 3.72
C ASN A 44 -1.68 2.43 3.38
N VAL A 45 -2.47 1.55 2.74
CA VAL A 45 -3.91 1.80 2.48
C VAL A 45 -4.69 1.98 3.78
N ARG A 46 -4.48 1.12 4.78
CA ARG A 46 -5.12 1.28 6.10
C ARG A 46 -4.73 2.60 6.77
N HIS A 47 -3.46 2.99 6.67
CA HIS A 47 -2.98 4.27 7.20
C HIS A 47 -3.64 5.46 6.49
N ALA A 48 -3.71 5.42 5.15
CA ALA A 48 -4.35 6.47 4.35
C ALA A 48 -5.85 6.60 4.67
N LEU A 49 -6.56 5.48 4.79
CA LEU A 49 -7.98 5.45 5.15
C LEU A 49 -8.21 6.04 6.56
N ARG A 50 -7.35 5.70 7.53
CA ARG A 50 -7.40 6.28 8.88
C ARG A 50 -7.15 7.78 8.88
N GLY A 51 -6.16 8.25 8.10
CA GLY A 51 -5.85 9.67 7.96
C GLY A 51 -6.99 10.45 7.31
N TRP A 52 -7.59 9.91 6.24
CA TRP A 52 -8.76 10.50 5.60
C TRP A 52 -9.98 10.55 6.52
N ALA A 53 -10.28 9.46 7.24
CA ALA A 53 -11.36 9.45 8.23
C ALA A 53 -11.15 10.54 9.28
N GLY A 54 -9.92 10.69 9.79
CA GLY A 54 -9.54 11.77 10.69
C GLY A 54 -9.78 13.17 10.12
N SER A 55 -9.54 13.39 8.83
CA SER A 55 -9.82 14.67 8.16
C SER A 55 -11.31 14.96 8.02
N GLN A 56 -12.17 13.93 8.09
CA GLN A 56 -13.63 14.08 8.15
C GLN A 56 -14.14 14.27 9.59
N GLY A 57 -13.25 14.37 10.57
CA GLY A 57 -13.61 14.43 12.00
C GLY A 57 -13.90 13.06 12.63
N LEU A 58 -13.71 11.97 11.88
CA LEU A 58 -13.99 10.62 12.36
C LEU A 58 -12.76 10.03 13.04
N ARG A 59 -12.94 9.53 14.26
CA ARG A 59 -11.88 8.84 14.99
C ARG A 59 -12.07 7.34 14.85
N TRP A 60 -11.01 6.67 14.36
CA TRP A 60 -11.03 5.23 14.10
C TRP A 60 -11.29 4.38 15.36
N GLU A 61 -10.86 4.85 16.53
CA GLU A 61 -11.11 4.21 17.84
C GLU A 61 -12.58 4.31 18.27
N GLU A 62 -13.32 5.25 17.70
CA GLU A 62 -14.73 5.54 17.99
C GLU A 62 -15.66 5.03 16.87
N MET A 63 -15.19 4.10 16.02
CA MET A 63 -15.96 3.53 14.92
C MET A 63 -17.35 3.00 15.32
N GLY A 64 -17.48 2.49 16.54
CA GLY A 64 -18.77 2.01 17.06
C GLY A 64 -19.81 3.11 17.28
N LEU A 65 -19.41 4.38 17.22
CA LEU A 65 -20.27 5.56 17.38
C LEU A 65 -20.57 6.25 16.05
N TRP A 66 -20.00 5.77 14.94
CA TRP A 66 -20.26 6.35 13.62
C TRP A 66 -21.71 6.15 13.21
N SER A 67 -22.29 7.18 12.61
CA SER A 67 -23.58 7.11 11.93
C SER A 67 -23.51 6.19 10.71
N PRO A 68 -24.64 5.62 10.27
CA PRO A 68 -24.70 4.82 9.06
C PRO A 68 -24.11 5.53 7.82
N GLN A 69 -24.31 6.85 7.71
CA GLN A 69 -23.80 7.66 6.60
C GLN A 69 -22.26 7.76 6.63
N GLU A 70 -21.67 7.94 7.81
CA GLU A 70 -20.22 7.97 7.98
C GLU A 70 -19.60 6.61 7.65
N VAL A 71 -20.23 5.52 8.10
CA VAL A 71 -19.82 4.15 7.76
C VAL A 71 -19.87 3.92 6.25
N GLU A 72 -20.95 4.31 5.57
CA GLU A 72 -21.06 4.15 4.12
C GLU A 72 -20.05 5.02 3.36
N SER A 73 -19.76 6.23 3.84
CA SER A 73 -18.72 7.09 3.26
C SER A 73 -17.33 6.47 3.36
N VAL A 74 -16.99 5.91 4.52
CA VAL A 74 -15.71 5.21 4.75
C VAL A 74 -15.62 3.96 3.90
N LYS A 75 -16.69 3.16 3.78
CA LYS A 75 -16.72 1.98 2.90
C LYS A 75 -16.56 2.34 1.42
N ALA A 76 -17.20 3.42 0.97
CA ALA A 76 -17.05 3.88 -0.41
C ALA A 76 -15.59 4.26 -0.70
N HIS A 77 -14.96 4.99 0.22
CA HIS A 77 -13.54 5.35 0.06
C HIS A 77 -12.62 4.13 0.20
N GLU A 78 -12.92 3.17 1.09
CA GLU A 78 -12.21 1.90 1.17
C GLU A 78 -12.30 1.13 -0.16
N ALA A 79 -13.45 1.11 -0.81
CA ALA A 79 -13.63 0.46 -2.12
C ALA A 79 -12.77 1.13 -3.21
N GLU A 80 -12.71 2.47 -3.23
CA GLU A 80 -11.81 3.22 -4.12
C GLU A 80 -10.34 2.83 -3.87
N LEU A 81 -9.90 2.82 -2.62
CA LEU A 81 -8.54 2.45 -2.23
C LEU A 81 -8.20 0.99 -2.58
N ARG A 82 -9.15 0.07 -2.41
CA ARG A 82 -8.99 -1.34 -2.77
C ARG A 82 -8.86 -1.54 -4.28
N ALA A 83 -9.61 -0.79 -5.08
CA ALA A 83 -9.46 -0.83 -6.54
C ALA A 83 -8.06 -0.35 -6.96
N GLU A 84 -7.55 0.71 -6.34
CA GLU A 84 -6.18 1.17 -6.58
C GLU A 84 -5.13 0.16 -6.08
N LEU A 85 -5.39 -0.53 -4.97
CA LEU A 85 -4.50 -1.58 -4.44
C LEU A 85 -4.36 -2.74 -5.42
N VAL A 86 -5.43 -3.21 -6.05
CA VAL A 86 -5.37 -4.28 -7.06
C VAL A 86 -4.45 -3.91 -8.23
N VAL A 87 -4.46 -2.64 -8.67
CA VAL A 87 -3.55 -2.15 -9.71
C VAL A 87 -2.10 -2.23 -9.25
N ILE A 88 -1.81 -1.74 -8.05
CA ILE A 88 -0.45 -1.75 -7.48
C ILE A 88 0.06 -3.18 -7.23
N GLU A 89 -0.81 -4.08 -6.77
CA GLU A 89 -0.46 -5.50 -6.61
C GLU A 89 -0.08 -6.15 -7.94
N GLY A 90 -0.77 -5.80 -9.03
CA GLY A 90 -0.41 -6.24 -10.38
C GLY A 90 0.93 -5.67 -10.84
N GLU A 91 1.21 -4.39 -10.58
CA GLU A 91 2.52 -3.77 -10.86
C GLU A 91 3.65 -4.49 -10.08
N ILE A 92 3.42 -4.84 -8.81
CA ILE A 92 4.38 -5.61 -7.99
C ILE A 92 4.68 -6.98 -8.61
N ASP A 93 3.66 -7.67 -9.12
CA ASP A 93 3.84 -8.99 -9.72
C ASP A 93 4.64 -8.92 -11.04
N VAL A 94 4.40 -7.89 -11.86
CA VAL A 94 5.18 -7.64 -13.09
C VAL A 94 6.65 -7.37 -12.74
N VAL A 95 6.91 -6.46 -11.80
CA VAL A 95 8.28 -6.13 -11.38
C VAL A 95 8.98 -7.33 -10.77
N GLN A 96 8.29 -8.15 -9.95
CA GLN A 96 8.89 -9.37 -9.42
C GLN A 96 9.25 -10.35 -10.54
N ALA A 97 8.38 -10.53 -11.54
CA ALA A 97 8.64 -11.41 -12.67
C ALA A 97 9.83 -10.92 -13.53
N GLU A 98 9.96 -9.61 -13.74
CA GLU A 98 11.11 -9.02 -14.44
C GLU A 98 12.40 -9.24 -13.66
N VAL A 99 12.39 -9.03 -12.34
CA VAL A 99 13.56 -9.27 -11.46
C VAL A 99 13.95 -10.75 -11.43
N ASP A 100 12.99 -11.66 -11.38
CA ASP A 100 13.23 -13.12 -11.39
C ASP A 100 13.77 -13.60 -12.74
N ALA A 101 13.46 -12.90 -13.83
CA ALA A 101 13.96 -13.21 -15.17
C ALA A 101 15.37 -12.67 -15.43
N LEU A 102 15.93 -11.82 -14.56
CA LEU A 102 17.30 -11.35 -14.68
C LEU A 102 18.28 -12.50 -14.39
N PRO A 103 19.25 -12.76 -15.28
CA PRO A 103 20.26 -13.78 -15.02
C PRO A 103 21.07 -13.41 -13.78
N GLU A 104 21.37 -14.40 -12.93
CA GLU A 104 22.26 -14.18 -11.79
C GLU A 104 23.59 -13.60 -12.28
N PRO A 105 24.13 -12.57 -11.60
CA PRO A 105 25.41 -12.00 -11.97
C PRO A 105 26.46 -13.10 -11.92
N LYS A 106 27.13 -13.33 -13.06
CA LYS A 106 28.28 -14.24 -13.11
C LYS A 106 29.43 -13.56 -12.36
N ASP A 107 29.84 -14.18 -11.26
CA ASP A 107 31.10 -13.89 -10.56
C ASP A 107 32.31 -14.00 -11.50
#